data_AF-A0A395XDY2-F1
#
_entry.id   AF-A0A395XDY2-F1
#
_cell.length_a   1.000
_cell.length_b   1.000
_cell.length_c   1.000
_cell.angle_alpha   90.00
_cell.angle_beta   90.00
_cell.angle_gamma   90.00
#
_symmetry.space_group_name_H-M   'P 1'
#
loop_
_entity.id
_entity.type
_entity.pdbx_description
1 polymer ?
#
loop_
_entity_poly.entity_id
_entity_poly.type
_entity_poly.pdbx_seq_one_letter_code
_entity_poly.pdbx_strand_id
1 'polypeptide(L)'
;MKLITTIGDTTQQALQACADQWCKANHTPIRPIVMHETPILDSTLDAIDWLTDHDDPTRFHAVRYRDEHSAPLDPSERELALDRELEELRGRLGQRNEPYWKHHADDTTNGMVACPHCRSTLNTAYCGTRNSWRNHCPVCHTDMRPQPVLDQFDTWKHEYLQLRDERDQLHHERHHPTSWLALLDSTRYGAADIQPA
;
A
#
# COMPACT_ATOMS: atom_id res chain seq x y z
N MET A 1 -29.17 10.03 15.49
CA MET A 1 -27.75 9.95 15.79
C MET A 1 -26.97 11.25 15.71
N LYS A 2 -26.43 11.67 16.87
CA LYS A 2 -25.34 12.64 17.02
C LYS A 2 -24.08 11.95 17.53
N LEU A 3 -22.99 12.15 16.80
CA LEU A 3 -21.67 11.59 17.10
C LEU A 3 -20.67 12.72 17.35
N ILE A 4 -19.66 12.44 18.18
CA ILE A 4 -18.40 13.19 18.22
C ILE A 4 -17.30 12.24 17.77
N THR A 5 -16.49 12.70 16.82
CA THR A 5 -15.25 12.05 16.38
C THR A 5 -14.06 12.87 16.82
N THR A 6 -13.07 12.25 17.45
CA THR A 6 -11.78 12.90 17.73
C THR A 6 -10.62 12.00 17.30
N ILE A 7 -9.55 12.62 16.82
CA ILE A 7 -8.39 11.92 16.27
C ILE A 7 -7.43 11.54 17.40
N GLY A 8 -6.83 10.34 17.34
CA GLY A 8 -5.63 9.98 18.10
C GLY A 8 -5.78 9.94 19.63
N ASP A 9 -4.74 10.44 20.34
CA ASP A 9 -4.55 10.37 21.80
C ASP A 9 -5.43 11.35 22.60
N THR A 10 -6.70 11.48 22.21
CA THR A 10 -7.67 12.32 22.93
C THR A 10 -7.85 11.79 24.35
N THR A 11 -7.74 12.68 25.34
CA THR A 11 -7.99 12.31 26.75
C THR A 11 -9.49 12.30 27.07
N GLN A 12 -9.89 11.52 28.08
CA GLN A 12 -11.27 11.52 28.58
C GLN A 12 -11.76 12.91 28.97
N GLN A 13 -10.88 13.75 29.53
CA GLN A 13 -11.22 15.12 29.92
C GLN A 13 -11.54 16.00 28.71
N ALA A 14 -10.77 15.88 27.62
CA ALA A 14 -11.01 16.64 26.40
C ALA A 14 -12.34 16.21 25.74
N LEU A 15 -12.58 14.90 25.64
CA LEU A 15 -13.82 14.38 25.09
C LEU A 15 -15.03 14.77 25.95
N GLN A 16 -14.89 14.73 27.28
CA GLN A 16 -15.92 15.19 28.22
C GLN A 16 -16.26 16.66 28.01
N ALA A 17 -15.26 17.52 27.81
CA ALA A 17 -15.49 18.94 27.57
C ALA A 17 -16.32 19.18 26.29
N CYS A 18 -16.04 18.42 25.21
CA CYS A 18 -16.83 18.49 23.98
C CYS A 18 -18.28 18.03 24.19
N ALA A 19 -18.50 16.92 24.90
CA ALA A 19 -19.85 16.46 25.22
C ALA A 19 -20.61 17.42 26.13
N ASP A 20 -19.96 17.99 27.14
CA ASP A 20 -20.53 19.00 28.03
C ASP A 20 -20.97 20.25 27.26
N GLN A 21 -20.13 20.71 26.33
CA GLN A 21 -20.45 21.85 25.47
C GLN A 21 -21.66 21.56 24.58
N TRP A 22 -21.71 20.37 23.96
CA TRP A 22 -22.85 19.95 23.18
C TRP A 22 -24.12 19.84 24.03
N CYS A 23 -24.03 19.26 25.24
CA CYS A 23 -25.16 19.10 26.14
C CYS A 23 -25.75 20.45 26.57
N LYS A 24 -24.88 21.40 26.92
CA LYS A 24 -25.27 22.78 27.26
C LYS A 24 -25.99 23.46 26.09
N ALA A 25 -25.47 23.30 24.86
CA ALA A 25 -26.05 23.91 23.66
C ALA A 25 -27.41 23.30 23.26
N ASN A 26 -27.66 22.03 23.60
CA ASN A 26 -28.86 21.31 23.19
C ASN A 26 -29.86 21.07 24.34
N HIS A 27 -29.60 21.64 25.51
CA HIS A 27 -30.40 21.46 26.73
C HIS A 27 -30.59 19.98 27.12
N THR A 28 -29.59 19.14 26.85
CA THR A 28 -29.58 17.74 27.29
C THR A 28 -28.83 17.59 28.63
N PRO A 29 -29.19 16.61 29.47
CA PRO A 29 -28.47 16.34 30.71
C PRO A 29 -27.00 16.02 30.44
N ILE A 30 -26.10 16.62 31.22
CA ILE A 30 -24.68 16.27 31.20
C ILE A 30 -24.51 14.88 31.80
N ARG A 31 -23.72 14.04 31.13
CA ARG A 31 -23.41 12.67 31.55
C ARG A 31 -21.91 12.42 31.44
N PRO A 32 -21.33 11.59 32.31
CA PRO A 32 -19.93 11.21 32.20
C PRO A 32 -19.69 10.41 30.91
N ILE A 33 -18.56 10.68 30.25
CA ILE A 33 -18.03 9.85 29.16
C ILE A 33 -17.25 8.69 29.75
N VAL A 34 -17.52 7.49 29.23
CA VAL A 34 -16.75 6.28 29.48
C VAL A 34 -16.04 5.88 28.18
N MET A 35 -14.72 5.85 28.22
CA MET A 35 -13.88 5.44 27.10
C MET A 35 -13.56 3.95 27.18
N HIS A 36 -13.80 3.24 26.10
CA HIS A 36 -13.50 1.83 25.94
C HIS A 36 -12.29 1.65 25.01
N GLU A 37 -11.14 1.34 25.61
CA GLU A 37 -9.89 1.10 24.86
C GLU A 37 -9.93 -0.19 24.03
N THR A 38 -10.80 -1.13 24.41
CA THR A 38 -10.99 -2.40 23.71
C THR A 38 -12.48 -2.74 23.62
N PRO A 39 -12.97 -3.23 22.47
CA PRO A 39 -12.22 -3.51 21.24
C PRO A 39 -11.86 -2.24 20.44
N ILE A 40 -10.83 -2.35 19.58
CA ILE A 40 -10.62 -1.39 18.49
C ILE A 40 -11.38 -1.94 17.28
N LEU A 41 -12.35 -1.18 16.79
CA LEU A 41 -13.25 -1.60 15.72
C LEU A 41 -12.67 -1.24 14.34
N ASP A 42 -12.97 -2.03 13.32
CA ASP A 42 -12.30 -1.91 12.02
C ASP A 42 -12.94 -0.86 11.10
N SER A 43 -14.12 -0.36 11.44
CA SER A 43 -14.81 0.68 10.66
C SER A 43 -15.62 1.65 11.52
N THR A 44 -15.97 2.78 10.94
CA THR A 44 -16.90 3.76 11.52
C THR A 44 -18.27 3.13 11.79
N LEU A 45 -18.74 2.26 10.89
CA LEU A 45 -20.04 1.59 11.03
C LEU A 45 -20.06 0.61 12.20
N ASP A 46 -19.03 -0.22 12.36
CA ASP A 46 -18.93 -1.15 13.50
C ASP A 46 -18.91 -0.39 14.83
N ALA A 47 -18.25 0.78 14.85
CA ALA A 47 -18.23 1.67 16.01
C ALA A 47 -19.61 2.25 16.35
N ILE A 48 -20.38 2.64 15.34
CA ILE A 48 -21.75 3.11 15.50
C ILE A 48 -22.65 2.00 16.07
N ASP A 49 -22.56 0.80 15.51
CA ASP A 49 -23.37 -0.33 15.93
C ASP A 49 -23.04 -0.70 17.38
N TRP A 50 -21.75 -0.79 17.71
CA TRP A 50 -21.28 -1.04 19.07
C TRP A 50 -21.80 0.00 20.07
N LEU A 51 -21.70 1.30 19.73
CA LEU A 51 -22.16 2.38 20.60
C LEU A 51 -23.68 2.37 20.77
N THR A 52 -24.42 1.98 19.74
CA THR A 52 -25.89 1.87 19.79
C THR A 52 -26.31 0.73 20.71
N ASP A 53 -25.62 -0.42 20.63
CA ASP A 53 -25.86 -1.57 21.52
C ASP A 53 -25.53 -1.28 22.99
N HIS A 54 -24.63 -0.33 23.24
CA HIS A 54 -24.18 0.08 24.57
C HIS A 54 -24.82 1.40 25.05
N ASP A 55 -25.85 1.92 24.38
CA ASP A 55 -26.48 3.19 24.77
C ASP A 55 -27.10 3.08 26.18
N ASP A 56 -26.73 4.01 27.07
CA ASP A 56 -27.14 4.04 28.48
C ASP A 56 -27.61 5.46 28.86
N PRO A 57 -28.79 5.62 29.48
CA PRO A 57 -29.28 6.93 29.91
C PRO A 57 -28.38 7.65 30.94
N THR A 58 -27.43 6.96 31.57
CA THR A 58 -26.61 7.51 32.66
C THR A 58 -25.23 7.99 32.22
N ARG A 59 -24.75 7.62 31.03
CA ARG A 59 -23.38 7.85 30.57
C ARG A 59 -23.31 7.89 29.04
N PHE A 60 -22.32 8.61 28.52
CA PHE A 60 -21.98 8.54 27.10
C PHE A 60 -20.85 7.55 26.92
N HIS A 61 -20.96 6.69 25.92
CA HIS A 61 -19.91 5.74 25.60
C HIS A 61 -19.06 6.25 24.45
N ALA A 62 -17.76 5.99 24.52
CA ALA A 62 -16.81 6.24 23.48
C ALA A 62 -15.96 4.99 23.21
N VAL A 63 -15.70 4.67 21.95
CA VAL A 63 -14.94 3.48 21.53
C VAL A 63 -13.91 3.88 20.47
N ARG A 64 -12.80 3.12 20.39
CA ARG A 64 -11.80 3.29 19.34
C ARG A 64 -12.20 2.56 18.07
N TYR A 65 -11.95 3.20 16.94
CA TYR A 65 -12.16 2.59 15.63
C TYR A 65 -11.07 3.04 14.64
N ARG A 66 -10.86 2.26 13.58
CA ARG A 66 -9.99 2.64 12.46
C ARG A 66 -10.77 3.54 11.51
N ASP A 67 -10.30 4.77 11.32
CA ASP A 67 -10.97 5.77 10.50
C ASP A 67 -10.68 5.55 9.00
N GLU A 68 -11.54 4.78 8.33
CA GLU A 68 -11.43 4.45 6.91
C GLU A 68 -11.51 5.67 5.97
N HIS A 69 -11.95 6.83 6.49
CA HIS A 69 -12.01 8.08 5.73
C HIS A 69 -10.72 8.89 5.81
N SER A 70 -9.85 8.59 6.77
CA SER A 70 -8.51 9.16 6.88
C SER A 70 -7.52 8.43 5.97
N ALA A 71 -6.43 9.11 5.58
CA ALA A 71 -5.36 8.45 4.86
C ALA A 71 -4.79 7.28 5.69
N PRO A 72 -4.44 6.14 5.07
CA PRO A 72 -3.70 5.07 5.75
C PRO A 72 -2.44 5.61 6.41
N LEU A 73 -1.97 4.93 7.46
CA LEU A 73 -0.75 5.31 8.16
C LEU A 73 0.46 5.39 7.22
N ASP A 74 1.51 6.06 7.68
CA ASP A 74 2.76 6.13 6.92
C ASP A 74 3.31 4.71 6.63
N PRO A 75 4.00 4.51 5.49
CA PRO A 75 4.61 3.24 5.16
C PRO A 75 5.54 2.75 6.27
N SER A 76 5.50 1.46 6.57
CA SER A 76 6.47 0.84 7.47
C SER A 76 7.90 0.89 6.91
N GLU A 77 8.91 0.74 7.77
CA GLU A 77 10.30 0.63 7.34
C GLU A 77 10.51 -0.52 6.34
N ARG A 78 9.75 -1.62 6.51
CA ARG A 78 9.78 -2.76 5.59
C ARG A 78 9.23 -2.40 4.21
N GLU A 79 8.11 -1.70 4.14
CA GLU A 79 7.55 -1.22 2.87
C GLU A 79 8.54 -0.30 2.14
N LEU A 80 9.17 0.64 2.87
CA LEU A 80 10.20 1.51 2.29
C LEU A 80 11.44 0.74 1.83
N ALA A 81 11.81 -0.34 2.52
CA ALA A 81 12.90 -1.22 2.09
C ALA A 81 12.55 -1.97 0.80
N LEU A 82 11.34 -2.54 0.73
CA LEU A 82 10.84 -3.22 -0.46
C LEU A 82 10.80 -2.29 -1.68
N ASP A 83 10.36 -1.04 -1.51
CA ASP A 83 10.35 -0.07 -2.61
C ASP A 83 11.76 0.20 -3.16
N ARG A 84 12.78 0.27 -2.29
CA ARG A 84 14.18 0.41 -2.72
C ARG A 84 14.68 -0.83 -3.48
N GLU A 85 14.42 -2.02 -2.93
CA GLU A 85 14.81 -3.29 -3.55
C GLU A 85 14.14 -3.46 -4.94
N LEU A 86 12.87 -3.11 -5.05
CA LEU A 86 12.12 -3.14 -6.31
C LEU A 86 12.70 -2.17 -7.33
N GLU A 87 13.12 -0.98 -6.93
CA GLU A 87 13.73 0.00 -7.84
C GLU A 87 15.10 -0.47 -8.35
N GLU A 88 15.92 -1.07 -7.48
CA GLU A 88 17.18 -1.70 -7.90
C GLU A 88 16.94 -2.84 -8.91
N LEU A 89 15.97 -3.71 -8.64
CA LEU A 89 15.60 -4.80 -9.54
C LEU A 89 15.05 -4.30 -10.87
N ARG A 90 14.26 -3.21 -10.88
CA ARG A 90 13.84 -2.55 -12.14
C ARG A 90 15.03 -2.06 -12.94
N GLY A 91 16.01 -1.44 -12.28
CA GLY A 91 17.26 -1.04 -12.91
C GLY A 91 17.99 -2.22 -13.58
N ARG A 92 18.11 -3.34 -12.87
CA ARG A 92 18.72 -4.58 -13.40
C ARG A 92 17.91 -5.17 -14.56
N LEU A 93 16.59 -5.28 -14.42
CA LEU A 93 15.70 -5.77 -15.47
C LEU A 93 15.69 -4.84 -16.70
N GLY A 94 15.91 -3.54 -16.52
CA GLY A 94 16.07 -2.57 -17.62
C GLY A 94 17.23 -2.93 -18.55
N GLN A 95 18.31 -3.52 -18.01
CA GLN A 95 19.46 -4.00 -18.78
C GLN A 95 19.08 -5.10 -19.79
N ARG A 96 17.92 -5.75 -19.63
CA ARG A 96 17.41 -6.71 -20.60
C ARG A 96 17.22 -6.09 -21.99
N ASN A 97 16.93 -4.78 -22.04
CA ASN A 97 16.70 -4.04 -23.27
C ASN A 97 17.99 -3.53 -23.93
N GLU A 98 19.12 -3.62 -23.22
CA GLU A 98 20.42 -3.22 -23.75
C GLU A 98 20.94 -4.22 -24.78
N PRO A 99 21.70 -3.75 -25.79
CA PRO A 99 22.26 -4.60 -26.82
C PRO A 99 23.42 -5.43 -26.27
N TYR A 100 23.14 -6.65 -25.81
CA TYR A 100 24.12 -7.54 -25.17
C TYR A 100 25.33 -7.78 -26.09
N TRP A 101 25.07 -8.16 -27.34
CA TRP A 101 26.14 -8.49 -28.29
C TRP A 101 27.03 -7.32 -28.69
N LYS A 102 26.63 -6.06 -28.43
CA LYS A 102 27.50 -4.90 -28.61
C LYS A 102 28.64 -4.87 -27.60
N HIS A 103 28.40 -5.37 -26.40
CA HIS A 103 29.38 -5.40 -25.29
C HIS A 103 30.09 -6.75 -25.15
N HIS A 104 29.55 -7.78 -25.80
CA HIS A 104 30.03 -9.16 -25.74
C HIS A 104 30.44 -9.70 -27.12
N ALA A 105 30.88 -8.83 -28.02
CA ALA A 105 31.31 -9.23 -29.37
C ALA A 105 32.53 -10.17 -29.32
N ASP A 106 33.44 -9.94 -28.38
CA ASP A 106 34.67 -10.73 -28.18
C ASP A 106 34.39 -12.16 -27.69
N ASP A 107 33.21 -12.39 -27.11
CA ASP A 107 32.77 -13.71 -26.63
C ASP A 107 32.32 -14.63 -27.80
N THR A 108 32.35 -14.13 -29.03
CA THR A 108 31.91 -14.87 -30.23
C THR A 108 33.05 -15.24 -31.17
N THR A 109 32.91 -16.38 -31.84
CA THR A 109 33.90 -16.80 -32.86
C THR A 109 33.70 -15.97 -34.13
N ASN A 110 34.72 -15.21 -34.52
CA ASN A 110 34.71 -14.34 -35.72
C ASN A 110 33.59 -13.28 -35.75
N GLY A 111 33.09 -12.85 -34.58
CA GLY A 111 31.99 -11.88 -34.52
C GLY A 111 30.63 -12.45 -34.98
N MET A 112 30.46 -13.76 -34.93
CA MET A 112 29.25 -14.46 -35.39
C MET A 112 28.59 -15.23 -34.25
N VAL A 113 27.27 -15.13 -34.15
CA VAL A 113 26.42 -15.88 -33.20
C VAL A 113 25.43 -16.75 -33.97
N ALA A 114 25.26 -18.00 -33.53
CA ALA A 114 24.23 -18.89 -34.05
C ALA A 114 22.95 -18.77 -33.22
N CYS A 115 21.80 -18.61 -33.89
CA CYS A 115 20.52 -18.63 -33.21
C CYS A 115 20.26 -20.01 -32.59
N PRO A 116 19.92 -20.11 -31.29
CA PRO A 116 19.69 -21.39 -30.63
C PRO A 116 18.47 -22.15 -31.18
N HIS A 117 17.51 -21.45 -31.80
CA HIS A 117 16.28 -22.04 -32.30
C HIS A 117 16.36 -22.44 -33.79
N CYS A 118 16.53 -21.48 -34.71
CA CYS A 118 16.53 -21.77 -36.14
C CYS A 118 17.94 -22.02 -36.73
N ARG A 119 18.99 -21.94 -35.91
CA ARG A 119 20.40 -22.14 -36.29
C ARG A 119 20.96 -21.17 -37.33
N SER A 120 20.22 -20.12 -37.70
CA SER A 120 20.75 -19.04 -38.56
C SER A 120 21.96 -18.39 -37.89
N THR A 121 23.02 -18.15 -38.66
CA THR A 121 24.23 -17.47 -38.16
C THR A 121 24.17 -15.99 -38.48
N LEU A 122 24.43 -15.14 -37.50
CA LEU A 122 24.27 -13.70 -37.58
C LEU A 122 25.52 -13.02 -37.05
N ASN A 123 25.89 -11.91 -37.68
CA ASN A 123 27.01 -11.11 -37.22
C ASN A 123 26.57 -10.25 -36.01
N THR A 124 27.36 -10.28 -34.93
CA THR A 124 27.07 -9.57 -33.67
C THR A 124 26.99 -8.06 -33.85
N ALA A 125 27.68 -7.48 -34.82
CA ALA A 125 27.56 -6.05 -35.17
C ALA A 125 26.15 -5.66 -35.63
N TYR A 126 25.38 -6.61 -36.17
CA TYR A 126 23.97 -6.41 -36.53
C TYR A 126 23.02 -6.77 -35.39
N CYS A 127 23.52 -7.36 -34.30
CA CYS A 127 22.75 -7.69 -33.11
C CYS A 127 22.91 -6.57 -32.08
N GLY A 128 22.00 -5.59 -32.05
CA GLY A 128 22.04 -4.52 -31.05
C GLY A 128 22.30 -3.09 -31.53
N THR A 129 22.15 -2.80 -32.82
CA THR A 129 22.15 -1.40 -33.31
C THR A 129 20.76 -0.78 -33.18
N ARG A 130 20.69 0.56 -33.15
CA ARG A 130 19.49 1.36 -32.80
C ARG A 130 18.25 1.06 -33.68
N ASN A 131 18.44 0.39 -34.82
CA ASN A 131 17.41 -0.07 -35.77
C ASN A 131 17.47 -1.58 -36.07
N SER A 132 18.23 -2.36 -35.30
CA SER A 132 18.33 -3.81 -35.48
C SER A 132 17.68 -4.56 -34.32
N TRP A 133 17.66 -5.88 -34.43
CA TRP A 133 16.84 -6.82 -33.65
C TRP A 133 17.15 -6.91 -32.14
N ARG A 134 17.93 -5.97 -31.60
CA ARG A 134 18.31 -5.69 -30.20
C ARG A 134 18.95 -6.81 -29.39
N ASN A 135 18.48 -8.06 -29.50
CA ASN A 135 19.11 -9.32 -29.08
C ASN A 135 18.44 -10.53 -29.76
N HIS A 136 17.47 -10.31 -30.65
CA HIS A 136 16.60 -11.34 -31.20
C HIS A 136 17.05 -11.74 -32.60
N CYS A 137 16.71 -12.97 -32.97
CA CYS A 137 16.91 -13.45 -34.33
C CYS A 137 15.94 -12.73 -35.31
N PRO A 138 16.40 -12.20 -36.45
CA PRO A 138 15.52 -11.64 -37.48
C PRO A 138 14.61 -12.68 -38.13
N VAL A 139 14.97 -13.96 -38.08
CA VAL A 139 14.26 -15.04 -38.77
C VAL A 139 13.13 -15.60 -37.91
N CYS A 140 13.43 -15.92 -36.64
CA CYS A 140 12.48 -16.59 -35.75
C CYS A 140 12.15 -15.79 -34.47
N HIS A 141 12.73 -14.59 -34.31
CA HIS A 141 12.52 -13.69 -33.17
C HIS A 141 12.89 -14.26 -31.81
N THR A 142 13.54 -15.43 -31.73
CA THR A 142 14.09 -15.96 -30.48
C THR A 142 15.22 -15.07 -29.97
N ASP A 143 15.27 -14.88 -28.65
CA ASP A 143 16.39 -14.24 -27.97
C ASP A 143 17.68 -15.03 -28.20
N MET A 144 18.73 -14.36 -28.63
CA MET A 144 19.99 -15.00 -29.02
C MET A 144 21.03 -14.95 -27.91
N ARG A 145 20.72 -14.36 -26.76
CA ARG A 145 21.65 -14.33 -25.62
C ARG A 145 21.91 -15.75 -25.08
N PRO A 146 23.08 -15.98 -24.44
CA PRO A 146 23.36 -17.24 -23.78
C PRO A 146 22.33 -17.58 -22.71
N GLN A 147 22.00 -18.87 -22.57
CA GLN A 147 21.02 -19.34 -21.59
C GLN A 147 21.28 -18.84 -20.16
N PRO A 148 22.52 -18.85 -19.63
CA PRO A 148 22.78 -18.34 -18.27
C PRO A 148 22.38 -16.87 -18.06
N VAL A 149 22.46 -16.05 -19.12
CA VAL A 149 22.03 -14.64 -19.08
C VAL A 149 20.51 -14.54 -19.03
N LEU A 150 19.81 -15.39 -19.80
CA LEU A 150 18.35 -15.45 -19.78
C LEU A 150 17.84 -15.94 -18.43
N ASP A 151 18.45 -16.99 -17.88
CA ASP A 151 18.13 -17.55 -16.56
C ASP A 151 18.30 -16.52 -15.45
N GLN A 152 19.33 -15.66 -15.55
CA GLN A 152 19.53 -14.56 -14.61
C GLN A 152 18.40 -13.53 -14.66
N PHE A 153 17.96 -13.12 -15.86
CA PHE A 153 16.81 -12.23 -16.00
C PHE A 153 15.51 -12.85 -15.49
N ASP A 154 15.31 -14.15 -15.73
CA ASP A 154 14.16 -14.88 -15.20
C ASP A 154 14.19 -14.95 -13.68
N THR A 155 15.37 -15.12 -13.08
CA THR A 155 15.56 -15.08 -11.62
C THR A 155 15.18 -13.71 -11.05
N TRP A 156 15.71 -12.62 -11.62
CA TRP A 156 15.36 -11.26 -11.18
C TRP A 156 13.88 -10.93 -11.39
N LYS A 157 13.26 -11.48 -12.44
CA LYS A 157 11.83 -11.29 -12.68
C LYS A 157 11.00 -11.99 -11.60
N HIS A 158 11.36 -13.22 -11.22
CA HIS A 158 10.67 -13.93 -10.14
C HIS A 158 10.82 -13.20 -8.81
N GLU A 159 12.04 -12.78 -8.48
CA GLU A 159 12.33 -11.98 -7.28
C GLU A 159 11.51 -10.69 -7.26
N TYR A 160 11.48 -9.95 -8.36
CA TYR A 160 10.69 -8.72 -8.48
C TYR A 160 9.19 -8.97 -8.25
N LEU A 161 8.64 -10.04 -8.80
CA LEU A 161 7.23 -10.39 -8.61
C LEU A 161 6.94 -10.73 -7.14
N GLN A 162 7.80 -11.51 -6.50
CA GLN A 162 7.65 -11.86 -5.08
C GLN A 162 7.67 -10.62 -4.18
N LEU A 163 8.67 -9.74 -4.35
CA LEU A 163 8.79 -8.53 -3.53
C LEU A 163 7.64 -7.54 -3.80
N ARG A 164 7.16 -7.46 -5.04
CA ARG A 164 6.01 -6.63 -5.40
C ARG A 164 4.76 -7.14 -4.69
N ASP A 165 4.52 -8.44 -4.74
CA ASP A 165 3.33 -9.04 -4.13
C ASP A 165 3.39 -8.90 -2.59
N GLU A 166 4.56 -9.04 -1.97
CA GLU A 166 4.77 -8.76 -0.53
C GLU A 166 4.45 -7.30 -0.19
N ARG A 167 4.97 -6.35 -0.97
CA ARG A 167 4.72 -4.92 -0.75
C ARG A 167 3.24 -4.58 -0.94
N ASP A 168 2.60 -5.13 -1.98
CA ASP A 168 1.18 -4.90 -2.26
C ASP A 168 0.31 -5.45 -1.12
N GLN A 169 0.70 -6.57 -0.52
CA GLN A 169 0.07 -7.10 0.69
C GLN A 169 0.24 -6.14 1.88
N LEU A 170 1.44 -5.62 2.13
CA LEU A 170 1.67 -4.65 3.22
C LEU A 170 0.88 -3.35 3.00
N HIS A 171 0.75 -2.87 1.75
CA HIS A 171 -0.11 -1.74 1.42
C HIS A 171 -1.58 -2.01 1.72
N HIS A 172 -2.05 -3.24 1.50
CA HIS A 172 -3.42 -3.64 1.78
C HIS A 172 -3.69 -3.78 3.28
N GLU A 173 -2.73 -4.34 4.02
CA GLU A 173 -2.81 -4.52 5.48
C GLU A 173 -2.58 -3.23 6.26
N ARG A 174 -2.04 -2.19 5.59
CA ARG A 174 -1.77 -0.90 6.17
C ARG A 174 -3.05 -0.29 6.74
N HIS A 175 -3.11 -0.28 8.06
CA HIS A 175 -4.27 0.20 8.78
C HIS A 175 -4.43 1.72 8.65
N HIS A 176 -5.69 2.15 8.72
CA HIS A 176 -6.06 3.53 8.96
C HIS A 176 -5.74 3.95 10.40
N PRO A 177 -5.49 5.25 10.65
CA PRO A 177 -5.31 5.76 12.01
C PRO A 177 -6.53 5.45 12.87
N THR A 178 -6.29 5.27 14.17
CA THR A 178 -7.39 5.08 15.12
C THR A 178 -7.92 6.41 15.62
N SER A 179 -9.24 6.51 15.71
CA SER A 179 -9.96 7.66 16.25
C SER A 179 -10.93 7.21 17.35
N TRP A 180 -11.39 8.16 18.14
CA TRP A 180 -12.45 7.95 19.13
C TRP A 180 -13.79 8.36 18.54
N LEU A 181 -14.79 7.50 18.70
CA LEU A 181 -16.18 7.81 18.38
C LEU A 181 -17.00 7.79 19.67
N ALA A 182 -17.77 8.85 19.92
CA ALA A 182 -18.71 8.93 21.04
C ALA A 182 -20.13 9.20 20.56
N LEU A 183 -21.10 8.47 21.10
CA LEU A 183 -22.52 8.64 20.80
C LEU A 183 -23.18 9.53 21.88
N LEU A 184 -23.71 10.67 21.45
CA LEU A 184 -24.37 11.63 22.36
C LEU A 184 -25.89 11.57 22.31
N ASP A 185 -26.45 11.14 21.18
CA ASP A 185 -27.89 11.00 21.00
C ASP A 185 -28.18 9.97 19.91
N SER A 186 -28.74 8.82 20.28
CA SER A 186 -29.20 7.79 19.36
C SER A 186 -30.43 8.25 18.55
N THR A 187 -31.23 9.18 19.06
CA THR A 187 -32.61 9.45 18.63
C THR A 187 -32.80 10.47 17.49
N ARG A 188 -31.80 11.32 17.17
CA ARG A 188 -31.96 12.39 16.13
C ARG A 188 -30.91 12.36 15.02
N TYR A 189 -31.27 12.04 13.78
CA TYR A 189 -30.33 12.03 12.64
C TYR A 189 -29.67 13.42 12.46
N GLY A 190 -28.35 13.48 12.63
CA GLY A 190 -27.54 14.67 12.35
C GLY A 190 -26.15 14.59 12.99
N ALA A 191 -25.17 14.00 12.30
CA ALA A 191 -23.77 14.14 12.68
C ALA A 191 -23.37 15.63 12.59
N ALA A 192 -22.61 16.14 13.56
CA ALA A 192 -21.75 17.29 13.25
C ALA A 192 -20.37 16.97 13.78
N ASP A 193 -19.40 17.20 12.91
CA ASP A 193 -17.99 17.20 13.26
C ASP A 193 -17.74 18.36 14.22
N ILE A 194 -17.44 18.02 15.47
CA ILE A 194 -16.90 18.96 16.44
C ILE A 194 -15.44 18.57 16.60
N GLN A 195 -14.56 19.23 15.85
CA GLN A 195 -13.13 19.09 16.06
C GLN A 195 -12.74 19.80 17.36
N PRO A 196 -11.99 19.15 18.27
CA PRO A 196 -11.40 19.83 19.42
C PRO A 196 -10.35 20.85 18.93
N ALA A 197 -10.32 22.01 19.58
CA ALA A 197 -9.36 23.08 19.32
C ALA A 197 -7.94 22.74 19.78
#